data_AF-A0A168EQP7-F1
#
_entry.id   AF-A0A168EQP7-F1
#
_cell.length_a   1.000
_cell.length_b   1.000
_cell.length_c   1.000
_cell.angle_alpha   90.00
_cell.angle_beta   90.00
_cell.angle_gamma   90.00
#
_symmetry.space_group_name_H-M   'P 1'
#
loop_
_entity.id
_entity.type
_entity.pdbx_description
1 polymer ?
#
loop_
_entity_poly.entity_id
_entity_poly.type
_entity_poly.pdbx_seq_one_letter_code
_entity_poly.pdbx_strand_id
1 'polypeptide(L)'
;MTSHKRKAGDAEDEDEDQLIIAIDFGTTYSGVAYCFANHDDPKPTAIMDWPGSRGISMPKVPTAIKYGSGGDLKWGLEADKTSGAITGIKLLLDPTQRRPTHLFSDSSQRGLDAVGKSAVDVAGDIMRAIYQHALAEISKTIPEEYLEMCSKVFVLTVPAVWSEGAKHATMRAAEIAGIHPVTLIKEPEAAALFATQSMNFALNPGDAFVVCDAGGGTVDLISYEVESIHPRLCVRELVPGTGGMSGSVGLNIRFDEAVQALVGPKQWMKLQGTRALKTAQKQFDQEIK
;
A
#
# COMPACT_ATOMS: atom_id res chain seq x y z
N MET A 1 -50.72 35.28 -17.80
CA MET A 1 -50.45 35.17 -16.35
C MET A 1 -51.07 33.88 -15.85
N THR A 2 -50.30 32.81 -15.78
CA THR A 2 -50.71 31.53 -15.19
C THR A 2 -49.50 30.99 -14.45
N SER A 3 -49.44 31.36 -13.17
CA SER A 3 -48.40 30.95 -12.22
C SER A 3 -48.63 29.48 -11.85
N HIS A 4 -47.73 28.60 -12.25
CA HIS A 4 -47.64 27.26 -11.70
C HIS A 4 -46.67 27.30 -10.52
N LYS A 5 -47.23 27.31 -9.31
CA LYS A 5 -46.51 27.01 -8.07
C LYS A 5 -45.84 25.63 -8.23
N ARG A 6 -44.51 25.59 -8.22
CA ARG A 6 -43.77 24.35 -7.98
C ARG A 6 -44.05 23.89 -6.55
N LYS A 7 -44.44 22.62 -6.39
CA LYS A 7 -44.47 21.94 -5.11
C LYS A 7 -43.05 21.89 -4.56
N ALA A 8 -42.90 22.22 -3.28
CA ALA A 8 -41.71 21.93 -2.50
C ALA A 8 -41.80 20.48 -2.02
N GLY A 9 -40.75 19.70 -2.27
CA GLY A 9 -40.68 18.28 -1.94
C GLY A 9 -40.28 17.48 -3.17
N ASP A 10 -39.00 17.60 -3.51
CA ASP A 10 -38.13 16.68 -4.26
C ASP A 10 -36.86 17.49 -4.54
N ALA A 11 -36.03 17.64 -3.50
CA ALA A 11 -34.63 17.99 -3.73
C ALA A 11 -34.01 16.69 -4.26
N GLU A 12 -33.95 16.58 -5.58
CA GLU A 12 -33.12 15.59 -6.26
C GLU A 12 -31.71 15.74 -5.68
N ASP A 13 -31.13 14.64 -5.19
CA ASP A 13 -29.71 14.55 -4.88
C ASP A 13 -28.97 14.93 -6.17
N GLU A 14 -28.55 16.19 -6.30
CA GLU A 14 -27.68 16.64 -7.38
C GLU A 14 -26.42 15.78 -7.29
N ASP A 15 -26.13 15.03 -8.35
CA ASP A 15 -24.98 14.13 -8.52
C ASP A 15 -23.68 14.76 -8.00
N GLU A 16 -23.37 14.57 -6.72
CA GLU A 16 -22.11 15.05 -6.15
C GLU A 16 -20.98 14.24 -6.80
N ASP A 17 -20.09 14.93 -7.51
CA ASP A 17 -19.00 14.28 -8.22
C ASP A 17 -18.17 13.43 -7.26
N GLN A 18 -18.07 12.13 -7.55
CA GLN A 18 -17.41 11.18 -6.67
C GLN A 18 -15.97 10.93 -7.13
N LEU A 19 -15.02 11.27 -6.27
CA LEU A 19 -13.60 10.95 -6.41
C LEU A 19 -13.29 9.65 -5.66
N ILE A 20 -12.92 8.61 -6.41
CA ILE A 20 -12.44 7.34 -5.85
C ILE A 20 -10.93 7.41 -5.72
N ILE A 21 -10.41 7.14 -4.52
CA ILE A 21 -8.97 7.08 -4.23
C ILE A 21 -8.63 5.68 -3.72
N ALA A 22 -7.87 4.92 -4.51
CA ALA A 22 -7.39 3.61 -4.16
C ALA A 22 -5.96 3.71 -3.60
N ILE A 23 -5.72 3.11 -2.43
CA ILE A 23 -4.43 3.11 -1.75
C ILE A 23 -3.98 1.66 -1.57
N ASP A 24 -2.86 1.34 -2.21
CA ASP A 24 -2.11 0.14 -1.89
C ASP A 24 -1.11 0.46 -0.78
N PHE A 25 -1.47 0.18 0.47
CA PHE A 25 -0.58 0.40 1.62
C PHE A 25 0.27 -0.84 1.84
N GLY A 26 1.36 -1.02 1.08
CA GLY A 26 2.19 -2.22 1.15
C GLY A 26 3.15 -2.25 2.35
N THR A 27 3.87 -3.37 2.51
CA THR A 27 4.87 -3.51 3.60
C THR A 27 6.12 -2.68 3.34
N THR A 28 6.59 -2.68 2.08
CA THR A 28 7.84 -2.04 1.67
C THR A 28 7.60 -0.82 0.80
N TYR A 29 6.56 -0.86 -0.03
CA TYR A 29 6.18 0.21 -0.93
C TYR A 29 4.67 0.38 -0.93
N SER A 30 4.22 1.63 -1.02
CA SER A 30 2.82 2.00 -1.12
C SER A 30 2.56 2.77 -2.42
N GLY A 31 1.35 2.69 -2.97
CA GLY A 31 0.95 3.41 -4.18
C GLY A 31 -0.46 3.97 -4.06
N VAL A 32 -0.77 4.96 -4.89
CA VAL A 32 -2.11 5.57 -4.96
C VAL A 32 -2.55 5.67 -6.41
N ALA A 33 -3.82 5.38 -6.67
CA ALA A 33 -4.49 5.68 -7.93
C ALA A 33 -5.85 6.32 -7.67
N TYR A 34 -6.34 7.12 -8.59
CA TYR A 34 -7.63 7.81 -8.46
C TYR A 34 -8.41 7.83 -9.77
N CYS A 35 -9.73 7.94 -9.68
CA CYS A 35 -10.61 8.23 -10.81
C CYS A 35 -11.88 8.93 -10.33
N PHE A 36 -12.53 9.66 -11.23
CA PHE A 36 -13.85 10.26 -10.99
C PHE A 36 -14.93 9.31 -11.51
N ALA A 37 -15.86 8.91 -10.64
CA ALA A 37 -16.85 7.86 -10.94
C ALA A 37 -17.90 8.29 -11.97
N ASN A 38 -18.13 9.59 -12.12
CA ASN A 38 -19.18 10.17 -12.95
C ASN A 38 -18.81 10.31 -14.44
N HIS A 39 -17.64 9.80 -14.85
CA HIS A 39 -17.26 9.77 -16.27
C HIS A 39 -17.75 8.47 -16.94
N ASP A 40 -18.14 8.55 -18.22
CA ASP A 40 -18.65 7.42 -19.02
C ASP A 40 -17.66 6.25 -19.18
N ASP A 41 -16.36 6.48 -18.95
CA ASP A 41 -15.28 5.48 -18.97
C ASP A 41 -14.19 5.89 -17.96
N PRO A 42 -14.40 5.66 -16.66
CA PRO A 42 -13.49 6.14 -15.63
C PRO A 42 -12.18 5.35 -15.68
N LYS A 43 -11.08 6.04 -16.03
CA LYS A 43 -9.74 5.44 -16.10
C LYS A 43 -8.94 5.78 -14.84
N PRO A 44 -8.53 4.77 -14.04
CA PRO A 44 -7.66 4.99 -12.91
C PRO A 44 -6.33 5.63 -13.34
N THR A 45 -5.98 6.74 -12.70
CA THR A 45 -4.70 7.44 -12.89
C THR A 45 -3.84 7.22 -11.65
N ALA A 46 -2.64 6.65 -11.84
CA ALA A 46 -1.71 6.42 -10.74
C ALA A 46 -0.93 7.71 -10.39
N ILE A 47 -0.64 7.89 -9.11
CA ILE A 47 0.31 8.90 -8.64
C ILE A 47 1.72 8.39 -8.91
N MET A 48 2.47 9.16 -9.70
CA MET A 48 3.78 8.76 -10.23
C MET A 48 4.94 9.63 -9.75
N ASP A 49 4.65 10.80 -9.18
CA ASP A 49 5.66 11.69 -8.59
C ASP A 49 5.54 11.68 -7.07
N TRP A 50 6.68 11.58 -6.41
CA TRP A 50 6.78 11.37 -4.97
C TRP A 50 7.86 12.27 -4.36
N PRO A 51 7.72 12.72 -3.11
CA PRO A 51 8.76 13.52 -2.45
C PRO A 51 10.08 12.75 -2.42
N GLY A 52 11.16 13.44 -2.78
CA GLY A 52 12.50 12.83 -2.86
C GLY A 52 12.78 11.99 -4.12
N SER A 53 11.84 11.90 -5.08
CA SER A 53 12.01 11.18 -6.37
C SER A 53 13.10 11.77 -7.26
N ARG A 54 13.42 13.07 -7.07
CA ARG A 54 14.34 13.85 -7.91
C ARG A 54 13.98 13.81 -9.40
N GLY A 55 12.67 13.81 -9.69
CA GLY A 55 12.13 13.78 -11.05
C GLY A 55 12.06 12.38 -11.68
N ILE A 56 12.31 11.33 -10.89
CA ILE A 56 12.14 9.95 -11.35
C ILE A 56 10.69 9.53 -11.12
N SER A 57 9.96 9.27 -12.22
CA SER A 57 8.60 8.75 -12.16
C SER A 57 8.59 7.30 -11.65
N MET A 58 7.76 7.01 -10.64
CA MET A 58 7.59 5.65 -10.12
C MET A 58 6.18 5.43 -9.55
N PRO A 59 5.58 4.24 -9.74
CA PRO A 59 4.20 3.98 -9.34
C PRO A 59 4.00 3.80 -7.84
N LYS A 60 5.10 3.66 -7.08
CA LYS A 60 5.06 3.44 -5.64
C LYS A 60 6.20 4.17 -4.93
N VAL A 61 5.98 4.47 -3.66
CA VAL A 61 6.90 5.14 -2.73
C VAL A 61 7.21 4.22 -1.55
N PRO A 62 8.41 4.24 -0.95
CA PRO A 62 8.71 3.41 0.21
C PRO A 62 7.72 3.61 1.37
N THR A 63 7.30 2.53 2.01
CA THR A 63 6.48 2.57 3.24
C THR A 63 7.40 2.80 4.45
N ALA A 64 7.91 4.03 4.55
CA ALA A 64 8.90 4.43 5.55
C ALA A 64 8.53 5.79 6.14
N ILE A 65 8.84 5.98 7.42
CA ILE A 65 8.64 7.25 8.13
C ILE A 65 9.75 7.49 9.15
N LYS A 66 10.09 8.75 9.35
CA LYS A 66 11.06 9.19 10.34
C LYS A 66 10.56 10.46 11.02
N TYR A 67 10.50 10.40 12.34
CA TYR A 67 10.18 11.53 13.19
C TYR A 67 11.46 12.30 13.54
N GLY A 68 11.48 13.59 13.24
CA GLY A 68 12.54 14.53 13.59
C GLY A 68 12.21 15.33 14.86
N SER A 69 13.10 16.25 15.23
CA SER A 69 12.88 17.15 16.37
C SER A 69 11.85 18.23 16.03
N GLY A 70 11.00 18.60 17.00
CA GLY A 70 10.08 19.73 16.85
C GLY A 70 8.91 19.49 15.89
N GLY A 71 8.57 18.23 15.61
CA GLY A 71 7.46 17.87 14.71
C GLY A 71 7.85 17.68 13.25
N ASP A 72 9.14 17.80 12.89
CA ASP A 72 9.64 17.45 11.57
C ASP A 72 9.29 15.98 11.26
N LEU A 73 8.77 15.72 10.06
CA LEU A 73 8.34 14.39 9.63
C LEU A 73 8.82 14.15 8.21
N LYS A 74 9.63 13.10 8.05
CA LYS A 74 10.03 12.61 6.73
C LYS A 74 9.34 11.28 6.47
N TRP A 75 8.97 11.03 5.23
CA TRP A 75 8.34 9.78 4.83
C TRP A 75 8.77 9.42 3.41
N GLY A 76 8.39 8.23 2.95
CA GLY A 76 8.71 7.81 1.59
C GLY A 76 10.21 7.77 1.32
N LEU A 77 10.63 8.26 0.16
CA LEU A 77 12.04 8.29 -0.26
C LEU A 77 12.91 9.19 0.63
N GLU A 78 12.32 10.17 1.33
CA GLU A 78 13.06 11.07 2.23
C GLU A 78 13.38 10.43 3.58
N ALA A 79 12.58 9.43 3.99
CA ALA A 79 12.84 8.61 5.17
C ALA A 79 13.63 7.34 4.84
N ASP A 80 13.40 6.76 3.66
CA ASP A 80 13.98 5.47 3.26
C ASP A 80 15.51 5.48 3.38
N LYS A 81 16.06 4.36 3.89
CA LYS A 81 17.50 4.15 4.11
C LYS A 81 18.18 5.17 5.02
N THR A 82 17.44 6.03 5.72
CA THR A 82 17.99 6.92 6.74
C THR A 82 18.06 6.22 8.10
N SER A 83 19.06 6.57 8.91
CA SER A 83 19.14 6.04 10.28
C SER A 83 17.95 6.52 11.12
N GLY A 84 17.31 5.58 11.82
CA GLY A 84 16.15 5.83 12.67
C GLY A 84 14.80 5.87 11.94
N ALA A 85 14.75 5.55 10.65
CA ALA A 85 13.48 5.36 9.96
C ALA A 85 12.76 4.11 10.46
N ILE A 86 11.45 4.21 10.63
CA ILE A 86 10.54 3.11 10.94
C ILE A 86 10.01 2.55 9.62
N THR A 87 10.19 1.25 9.42
CA THR A 87 9.75 0.51 8.21
C THR A 87 9.06 -0.78 8.62
N GLY A 88 8.38 -1.43 7.67
CA GLY A 88 7.73 -2.73 7.90
C GLY A 88 6.55 -2.66 8.88
N ILE A 89 5.96 -1.47 9.09
CA ILE A 89 4.90 -1.27 10.07
C ILE A 89 3.64 -2.10 9.75
N LYS A 90 3.36 -2.35 8.46
CA LYS A 90 2.22 -3.17 8.01
C LYS A 90 2.23 -4.56 8.66
N LEU A 91 3.41 -5.15 8.86
CA LEU A 91 3.57 -6.47 9.49
C LEU A 91 3.26 -6.47 11.00
N LEU A 92 3.20 -5.29 11.62
CA LEU A 92 2.84 -5.12 13.04
C LEU A 92 1.34 -4.89 13.25
N LEU A 93 0.55 -4.77 12.17
CA LEU A 93 -0.91 -4.63 12.25
C LEU A 93 -1.63 -5.95 12.54
N ASP A 94 -0.97 -7.10 12.29
CA ASP A 94 -1.46 -8.42 12.67
C ASP A 94 -0.55 -9.07 13.75
N PRO A 95 -0.88 -8.95 15.05
CA PRO A 95 -0.09 -9.57 16.10
C PRO A 95 -0.21 -11.10 16.13
N THR A 96 -1.22 -11.67 15.46
CA THR A 96 -1.51 -13.12 15.46
C THR A 96 -0.71 -13.87 14.41
N GLN A 97 -0.21 -13.16 13.39
CA GLN A 97 0.58 -13.76 12.33
C GLN A 97 1.94 -14.23 12.89
N ARG A 98 2.33 -15.47 12.57
CA ARG A 98 3.62 -16.03 13.01
C ARG A 98 4.77 -15.23 12.42
N ARG A 99 5.46 -14.48 13.27
CA ARG A 99 6.61 -13.65 12.91
C ARG A 99 7.88 -14.49 12.87
N PRO A 100 8.51 -14.69 11.70
CA PRO A 100 9.84 -15.28 11.65
C PRO A 100 10.80 -14.39 12.43
N THR A 101 11.50 -14.96 13.40
CA THR A 101 12.45 -14.24 14.28
C THR A 101 13.51 -13.46 13.52
N HIS A 102 13.82 -13.88 12.29
CA HIS A 102 14.82 -13.26 11.43
C HIS A 102 14.33 -11.97 10.73
N LEU A 103 13.01 -11.82 10.51
CA LEU A 103 12.44 -10.71 9.71
C LEU A 103 12.28 -9.40 10.47
N PHE A 104 12.18 -9.49 11.79
CA PHE A 104 12.02 -8.32 12.63
C PHE A 104 13.37 -8.02 13.25
N SER A 105 14.09 -7.10 12.60
CA SER A 105 15.12 -6.40 13.35
C SER A 105 14.42 -5.62 14.45
N ASP A 106 15.01 -5.55 15.64
CA ASP A 106 14.54 -4.72 16.75
C ASP A 106 14.33 -3.24 16.35
N SER A 107 14.69 -2.80 15.13
CA SER A 107 14.59 -1.42 14.67
C SER A 107 13.17 -0.86 14.68
N SER A 108 12.16 -1.61 14.19
CA SER A 108 10.80 -1.06 14.08
C SER A 108 10.16 -0.93 15.45
N GLN A 109 10.32 -1.94 16.31
CA GLN A 109 9.85 -1.86 17.70
C GLN A 109 10.61 -0.78 18.50
N ARG A 110 11.95 -0.73 18.41
CA ARG A 110 12.73 0.36 19.03
C ARG A 110 12.32 1.73 18.51
N GLY A 111 11.99 1.82 17.22
CA GLY A 111 11.48 3.04 16.60
C GLY A 111 10.15 3.47 17.20
N LEU A 112 9.20 2.54 17.34
CA LEU A 112 7.92 2.78 18.02
C LEU A 112 8.11 3.22 19.48
N ASP A 113 8.96 2.52 20.23
CA ASP A 113 9.24 2.81 21.63
C ASP A 113 9.88 4.22 21.79
N ALA A 114 10.79 4.58 20.88
CA ALA A 114 11.45 5.88 20.89
C ALA A 114 10.50 7.05 20.64
N VAL A 115 9.43 6.84 19.86
CA VAL A 115 8.44 7.88 19.54
C VAL A 115 7.18 7.79 20.41
N GLY A 116 7.02 6.73 21.20
CA GLY A 116 5.87 6.52 22.06
C GLY A 116 4.55 6.34 21.32
N LYS A 117 4.58 5.80 20.09
CA LYS A 117 3.39 5.58 19.24
C LYS A 117 3.13 4.10 18.99
N SER A 118 1.87 3.72 18.81
CA SER A 118 1.53 2.36 18.41
C SER A 118 1.79 2.13 16.92
N ALA A 119 1.82 0.86 16.49
CA ALA A 119 1.95 0.55 15.06
C ALA A 119 0.78 1.10 14.22
N VAL A 120 -0.41 1.16 14.80
CA VAL A 120 -1.61 1.72 14.15
C VAL A 120 -1.46 3.23 13.96
N ASP A 121 -0.95 3.95 14.96
CA ASP A 121 -0.73 5.40 14.88
C ASP A 121 0.33 5.74 13.82
N VAL A 122 1.44 4.98 13.81
CA VAL A 122 2.50 5.18 12.81
C VAL A 122 2.03 4.82 11.40
N ALA A 123 1.25 3.75 11.24
CA ALA A 123 0.62 3.43 9.95
C ALA A 123 -0.33 4.55 9.50
N GLY A 124 -1.13 5.11 10.42
CA GLY A 124 -2.01 6.24 10.13
C GLY A 124 -1.26 7.52 9.75
N ASP A 125 -0.14 7.82 10.40
CA ASP A 125 0.71 8.95 10.01
C ASP A 125 1.30 8.78 8.59
N ILE A 126 1.74 7.57 8.24
CA ILE A 126 2.22 7.28 6.87
C ILE A 126 1.10 7.42 5.85
N MET A 127 -0.07 6.81 6.12
CA MET A 127 -1.23 6.92 5.24
C MET A 127 -1.67 8.37 5.05
N ARG A 128 -1.65 9.19 6.11
CA ARG A 128 -1.98 10.61 6.04
C ARG A 128 -1.03 11.36 5.11
N ALA A 129 0.28 11.13 5.27
CA ALA A 129 1.29 11.77 4.45
C ALA A 129 1.15 11.38 2.95
N ILE A 130 0.90 10.09 2.68
CA ILE A 130 0.63 9.58 1.32
C ILE A 130 -0.63 10.23 0.75
N TYR A 131 -1.72 10.27 1.51
CA TYR A 131 -3.00 10.82 1.07
C TYR A 131 -2.92 12.33 0.78
N GLN A 132 -2.33 13.10 1.69
CA GLN A 132 -2.14 14.54 1.51
C GLN A 132 -1.28 14.84 0.27
N HIS A 133 -0.22 14.06 0.05
CA HIS A 133 0.58 14.19 -1.17
C HIS A 133 -0.21 13.82 -2.43
N ALA A 134 -0.99 12.74 -2.39
CA ALA A 134 -1.83 12.36 -3.52
C ALA A 134 -2.83 13.47 -3.88
N LEU A 135 -3.49 14.09 -2.90
CA LEU A 135 -4.36 15.25 -3.16
C LEU A 135 -3.57 16.40 -3.79
N ALA A 136 -2.40 16.75 -3.27
CA ALA A 136 -1.57 17.81 -3.83
C ALA A 136 -1.14 17.52 -5.28
N GLU A 137 -0.85 16.27 -5.62
CA GLU A 137 -0.55 15.86 -7.00
C GLU A 137 -1.76 15.98 -7.92
N ILE A 138 -2.94 15.54 -7.47
CA ILE A 138 -4.19 15.68 -8.22
C ILE A 138 -4.49 17.17 -8.45
N SER A 139 -4.28 17.99 -7.42
CA SER A 139 -4.50 19.45 -7.45
C SER A 139 -3.62 20.20 -8.45
N LYS A 140 -2.55 19.58 -8.98
CA LYS A 140 -1.75 20.17 -10.08
C LYS A 140 -2.53 20.25 -11.40
N THR A 141 -3.56 19.42 -11.55
CA THR A 141 -4.36 19.30 -12.78
C THR A 141 -5.83 19.61 -12.58
N ILE A 142 -6.33 19.43 -11.35
CA ILE A 142 -7.73 19.64 -10.97
C ILE A 142 -7.78 20.75 -9.91
N PRO A 143 -8.66 21.76 -9.97
CA PRO A 143 -8.76 22.79 -8.95
C PRO A 143 -9.04 22.22 -7.55
N GLU A 144 -8.39 22.77 -6.52
CA GLU A 144 -8.54 22.31 -5.13
C GLU A 144 -9.98 22.49 -4.64
N GLU A 145 -10.64 23.59 -5.02
CA GLU A 145 -12.04 23.86 -4.68
C GLU A 145 -12.98 22.79 -5.26
N TYR A 146 -12.66 22.26 -6.45
CA TYR A 146 -13.44 21.17 -7.05
C TYR A 146 -13.21 19.85 -6.30
N LEU A 147 -11.97 19.55 -5.91
CA LEU A 147 -11.70 18.37 -5.08
C LEU A 147 -12.40 18.46 -3.74
N GLU A 148 -12.50 19.64 -3.12
CA GLU A 148 -13.23 19.85 -1.87
C GLU A 148 -14.74 19.59 -2.01
N MET A 149 -15.34 19.98 -3.13
CA MET A 149 -16.75 19.70 -3.46
C MET A 149 -17.01 18.24 -3.81
N CYS A 150 -15.99 17.47 -4.20
CA CYS A 150 -16.16 16.06 -4.54
C CYS A 150 -16.33 15.20 -3.28
N SER A 151 -17.32 14.30 -3.32
CA SER A 151 -17.44 13.19 -2.38
C SER A 151 -16.25 12.24 -2.57
N LYS A 152 -15.53 11.92 -1.49
CA LYS A 152 -14.34 11.05 -1.56
C LYS A 152 -14.67 9.67 -1.03
N VAL A 153 -14.42 8.64 -1.84
CA VAL A 153 -14.55 7.24 -1.43
C VAL A 153 -13.20 6.55 -1.59
N PHE A 154 -12.84 5.77 -0.57
CA PHE A 154 -11.52 5.16 -0.50
C PHE A 154 -11.59 3.65 -0.66
N VAL A 155 -10.64 3.10 -1.40
CA VAL A 155 -10.42 1.66 -1.52
C VAL A 155 -9.03 1.33 -0.99
N LEU A 156 -8.93 0.48 0.03
CA LEU A 156 -7.64 0.07 0.60
C LEU A 156 -7.38 -1.41 0.34
N THR A 157 -6.18 -1.74 -0.13
CA THR A 157 -5.78 -3.12 -0.33
C THR A 157 -5.32 -3.77 0.98
N VAL A 158 -5.61 -5.06 1.11
CA VAL A 158 -5.19 -5.89 2.25
C VAL A 158 -4.69 -7.25 1.79
N PRO A 159 -3.70 -7.88 2.47
CA PRO A 159 -3.32 -9.25 2.18
C PRO A 159 -4.53 -10.19 2.28
N ALA A 160 -4.60 -11.20 1.40
CA ALA A 160 -5.72 -12.15 1.40
C ALA A 160 -5.85 -12.93 2.71
N VAL A 161 -4.73 -13.23 3.37
CA VAL A 161 -4.67 -14.02 4.60
C VAL A 161 -4.78 -13.19 5.88
N TRP A 162 -5.08 -11.89 5.78
CA TRP A 162 -5.16 -11.03 6.97
C TRP A 162 -6.31 -11.44 7.89
N SER A 163 -6.02 -11.50 9.18
CA SER A 163 -7.05 -11.71 10.20
C SER A 163 -8.02 -10.53 10.27
N GLU A 164 -9.22 -10.76 10.81
CA GLU A 164 -10.18 -9.67 11.06
C GLU A 164 -9.61 -8.59 11.99
N GLY A 165 -8.76 -8.98 12.94
CA GLY A 165 -8.04 -8.04 13.80
C GLY A 165 -7.12 -7.10 13.02
N ALA A 166 -6.43 -7.63 12.00
CA ALA A 166 -5.54 -6.84 11.16
C ALA A 166 -6.27 -5.95 10.14
N LYS A 167 -7.38 -6.43 9.59
CA LYS A 167 -8.30 -5.61 8.78
C LYS A 167 -8.82 -4.43 9.60
N HIS A 168 -9.27 -4.69 10.84
CA HIS A 168 -9.73 -3.64 11.74
C HIS A 168 -8.60 -2.67 12.13
N ALA A 169 -7.39 -3.16 12.41
CA ALA A 169 -6.23 -2.30 12.68
C ALA A 169 -5.89 -1.39 11.49
N THR A 170 -6.00 -1.90 10.26
CA THR A 170 -5.80 -1.14 9.03
C THR A 170 -6.88 -0.06 8.85
N MET A 171 -8.15 -0.40 9.09
CA MET A 171 -9.24 0.57 9.04
C MET A 171 -9.06 1.71 10.05
N ARG A 172 -8.62 1.39 11.28
CA ARG A 172 -8.30 2.43 12.28
C ARG A 172 -7.13 3.32 11.86
N ALA A 173 -6.09 2.76 11.24
CA ALA A 173 -4.99 3.55 10.70
C ALA A 173 -5.48 4.50 9.59
N ALA A 174 -6.37 4.04 8.72
CA ALA A 174 -7.01 4.86 7.69
C ALA A 174 -7.87 5.98 8.30
N GLU A 175 -8.65 5.67 9.33
CA GLU A 175 -9.47 6.67 10.04
C GLU A 175 -8.59 7.75 10.68
N ILE A 176 -7.49 7.37 11.34
CA ILE A 176 -6.48 8.32 11.85
C ILE A 176 -6.00 9.22 10.72
N ALA A 177 -5.75 8.68 9.53
CA ALA A 177 -5.28 9.43 8.37
C ALA A 177 -6.33 10.37 7.74
N GLY A 178 -7.58 10.37 8.20
CA GLY A 178 -8.68 11.11 7.57
C GLY A 178 -9.18 10.45 6.27
N ILE A 179 -8.96 9.14 6.14
CA ILE A 179 -9.35 8.34 4.98
C ILE A 179 -10.61 7.56 5.39
N HIS A 180 -11.77 8.12 5.08
CA HIS A 180 -13.08 7.49 5.27
C HIS A 180 -14.15 8.11 4.34
N PRO A 181 -15.17 7.36 3.90
CA PRO A 181 -15.39 5.92 4.13
C PRO A 181 -14.45 5.03 3.29
N VAL A 182 -14.05 3.89 3.86
CA VAL A 182 -13.12 2.94 3.24
C VAL A 182 -13.81 1.61 2.91
N THR A 183 -13.58 1.11 1.71
CA THR A 183 -13.84 -0.28 1.31
C THR A 183 -12.52 -1.04 1.25
N LEU A 184 -12.43 -2.20 1.91
CA LEU A 184 -11.26 -3.07 1.77
C LEU A 184 -11.41 -4.01 0.56
N ILE A 185 -10.33 -4.23 -0.15
CA ILE A 185 -10.21 -5.24 -1.21
C ILE A 185 -8.98 -6.11 -0.95
N LYS A 186 -9.05 -7.41 -1.24
CA LYS A 186 -7.84 -8.25 -1.14
C LYS A 186 -6.86 -7.86 -2.25
N GLU A 187 -5.58 -7.72 -1.93
CA GLU A 187 -4.49 -7.49 -2.89
C GLU A 187 -4.57 -8.43 -4.13
N PRO A 188 -4.73 -9.76 -3.99
CA PRO A 188 -4.84 -10.62 -5.15
C PRO A 188 -6.14 -10.46 -5.96
N GLU A 189 -7.24 -9.99 -5.36
CA GLU A 189 -8.47 -9.67 -6.11
C GLU A 189 -8.26 -8.41 -6.95
N ALA A 190 -7.63 -7.39 -6.39
CA ALA A 190 -7.24 -6.18 -7.11
C ALA A 190 -6.28 -6.50 -8.26
N ALA A 191 -5.29 -7.38 -8.03
CA ALA A 191 -4.36 -7.83 -9.05
C ALA A 191 -5.06 -8.62 -10.18
N ALA A 192 -5.99 -9.51 -9.83
CA ALA A 192 -6.79 -10.26 -10.81
C ALA A 192 -7.63 -9.31 -11.68
N LEU A 193 -8.34 -8.35 -11.07
CA LEU A 193 -9.11 -7.34 -11.79
C LEU A 193 -8.23 -6.58 -12.79
N PHE A 194 -7.08 -6.05 -12.34
CA PHE A 194 -6.15 -5.34 -13.21
C PHE A 194 -5.61 -6.22 -14.34
N ALA A 195 -5.22 -7.47 -14.04
CA ALA A 195 -4.68 -8.38 -15.03
C ALA A 195 -5.70 -8.71 -16.11
N THR A 196 -6.97 -8.96 -15.75
CA THR A 196 -8.02 -9.26 -16.73
C THR A 196 -8.36 -8.10 -17.65
N GLN A 197 -8.20 -6.86 -17.18
CA GLN A 197 -8.42 -5.67 -18.00
C GLN A 197 -7.21 -5.31 -18.87
N SER A 198 -6.00 -5.61 -18.39
CA SER A 198 -4.75 -5.12 -19.00
C SER A 198 -4.06 -6.16 -19.87
N MET A 199 -4.24 -7.44 -19.58
CA MET A 199 -3.57 -8.52 -20.28
C MET A 199 -4.53 -9.13 -21.32
N ASN A 200 -4.02 -9.38 -22.52
CA ASN A 200 -4.81 -9.87 -23.65
C ASN A 200 -5.07 -11.40 -23.57
N PHE A 201 -5.44 -11.91 -22.40
CA PHE A 201 -5.89 -13.29 -22.22
C PHE A 201 -7.39 -13.31 -21.92
N ALA A 202 -8.12 -14.19 -22.60
CA ALA A 202 -9.55 -14.36 -22.37
C ALA A 202 -9.76 -15.29 -21.18
N LEU A 203 -10.41 -14.80 -20.12
CA LEU A 203 -11.00 -15.66 -19.09
C LEU A 203 -12.44 -16.00 -19.47
N ASN A 204 -12.83 -17.24 -19.23
CA ASN A 204 -14.20 -17.72 -19.39
C ASN A 204 -14.76 -18.17 -18.03
N PRO A 205 -16.08 -18.10 -17.83
CA PRO A 205 -16.72 -18.76 -16.69
C PRO A 205 -16.30 -20.23 -16.58
N GLY A 206 -15.87 -20.65 -15.39
CA GLY A 206 -15.31 -21.97 -15.11
C GLY A 206 -13.79 -22.09 -15.22
N ASP A 207 -13.10 -21.09 -15.78
CA ASP A 207 -11.64 -21.06 -15.78
C ASP A 207 -11.11 -20.87 -14.35
N ALA A 208 -10.00 -21.53 -14.05
CA ALA A 208 -9.31 -21.40 -12.77
C ALA A 208 -7.93 -20.80 -12.95
N PHE A 209 -7.54 -19.91 -12.05
CA PHE A 209 -6.22 -19.29 -12.04
C PHE A 209 -5.70 -19.10 -10.61
N VAL A 210 -4.38 -18.94 -10.50
CA VAL A 210 -3.72 -18.68 -9.22
C VAL A 210 -3.08 -17.30 -9.28
N VAL A 211 -3.34 -16.49 -8.26
CA VAL A 211 -2.59 -15.26 -8.03
C VAL A 211 -1.52 -15.56 -7.00
N CYS A 212 -0.27 -15.34 -7.37
CA CYS A 212 0.89 -15.38 -6.48
C CYS A 212 1.36 -13.95 -6.24
N ASP A 213 0.92 -13.35 -5.13
CA ASP A 213 1.41 -12.05 -4.70
C ASP A 213 2.68 -12.24 -3.87
N ALA A 214 3.84 -12.01 -4.49
CA ALA A 214 5.13 -12.12 -3.85
C ALA A 214 5.69 -10.73 -3.50
N GLY A 215 5.15 -10.14 -2.42
CA GLY A 215 5.48 -8.81 -1.98
C GLY A 215 6.77 -8.70 -1.16
N GLY A 216 6.95 -7.53 -0.54
CA GLY A 216 8.11 -7.26 0.33
C GLY A 216 8.03 -7.94 1.69
N GLY A 217 6.85 -7.99 2.30
CA GLY A 217 6.63 -8.60 3.62
C GLY A 217 6.06 -10.01 3.55
N THR A 218 5.06 -10.21 2.72
CA THR A 218 4.31 -11.46 2.59
C THR A 218 4.46 -12.06 1.21
N VAL A 219 4.22 -13.37 1.14
CA VAL A 219 3.92 -14.07 -0.11
C VAL A 219 2.58 -14.75 0.11
N ASP A 220 1.61 -14.43 -0.74
CA ASP A 220 0.22 -14.88 -0.63
C ASP A 220 -0.18 -15.56 -1.94
N LEU A 221 -0.67 -16.80 -1.84
CA LEU A 221 -1.19 -17.59 -2.95
C LEU A 221 -2.68 -17.81 -2.75
N ILE A 222 -3.45 -17.52 -3.78
CA ILE A 222 -4.88 -17.77 -3.79
C ILE A 222 -5.31 -18.28 -5.17
N SER A 223 -6.18 -19.28 -5.17
CA SER A 223 -6.76 -19.84 -6.38
C SER A 223 -8.21 -19.39 -6.53
N TYR A 224 -8.53 -18.86 -7.70
CA TYR A 224 -9.86 -18.40 -8.06
C TYR A 224 -10.42 -19.22 -9.20
N GLU A 225 -11.74 -19.41 -9.17
CA GLU A 225 -12.55 -19.81 -10.30
C GLU A 225 -13.36 -18.61 -10.78
N VAL A 226 -13.41 -18.40 -12.09
CA VAL A 226 -14.19 -17.33 -12.70
C VAL A 226 -15.65 -17.73 -12.71
N GLU A 227 -16.50 -16.98 -12.01
CA GLU A 227 -17.95 -17.19 -12.01
C GLU A 227 -18.63 -16.42 -13.15
N SER A 228 -18.18 -15.18 -13.38
CA SER A 228 -18.63 -14.36 -14.50
C SER A 228 -17.57 -13.34 -14.90
N ILE A 229 -17.59 -12.94 -16.16
CA ILE A 229 -16.79 -11.84 -16.72
C ILE A 229 -17.64 -10.62 -17.07
N HIS A 230 -18.98 -10.76 -17.08
CA HIS A 230 -19.91 -9.70 -17.45
C HIS A 230 -21.12 -9.67 -16.49
N PRO A 231 -21.56 -8.51 -15.98
CA PRO A 231 -21.09 -7.15 -16.29
C PRO A 231 -19.75 -6.77 -15.61
N ARG A 232 -19.26 -7.57 -14.67
CA ARG A 232 -17.96 -7.39 -13.99
C ARG A 232 -17.32 -8.76 -13.79
N LEU A 233 -16.00 -8.78 -13.56
CA LEU A 233 -15.30 -9.98 -13.12
C LEU A 233 -15.81 -10.37 -11.72
N CYS A 234 -16.40 -11.55 -11.64
CA CYS A 234 -16.76 -12.21 -10.39
C CYS A 234 -15.94 -13.48 -10.27
N VAL A 235 -15.24 -13.61 -9.15
CA VAL A 235 -14.40 -14.77 -8.86
C VAL A 235 -14.79 -15.35 -7.52
N ARG A 236 -14.72 -16.68 -7.42
CA ARG A 236 -14.86 -17.39 -6.16
C ARG A 236 -13.56 -18.09 -5.81
N GLU A 237 -13.20 -17.98 -4.55
CA GLU A 237 -12.06 -18.69 -3.99
C GLU A 237 -12.32 -20.21 -4.02
N LEU A 238 -11.42 -20.96 -4.67
CA LEU A 238 -11.53 -22.42 -4.80
C LEU A 238 -11.17 -23.12 -3.48
N VAL A 239 -10.14 -22.64 -2.81
CA VAL A 239 -9.69 -23.08 -1.49
C VAL A 239 -9.18 -21.87 -0.71
N PRO A 240 -9.23 -21.90 0.64
CA PRO A 240 -8.65 -20.86 1.47
C PRO A 240 -7.22 -20.52 1.05
N GLY A 241 -6.96 -19.24 0.79
CA GLY A 241 -5.66 -18.71 0.44
C GLY A 241 -4.62 -19.07 1.49
N THR A 242 -3.40 -19.30 1.04
CA THR A 242 -2.26 -19.61 1.89
C THR A 242 -1.20 -18.54 1.72
N GLY A 243 -0.57 -18.15 2.82
CA GLY A 243 0.45 -17.13 2.76
C GLY A 243 1.25 -17.09 4.05
N GLY A 244 2.30 -16.28 4.02
CA GLY A 244 3.17 -16.10 5.17
C GLY A 244 4.16 -14.98 4.98
N MET A 245 4.85 -14.64 6.05
CA MET A 245 5.97 -13.68 6.01
C MET A 245 7.19 -14.31 5.34
N SER A 246 7.13 -14.40 4.02
CA SER A 246 8.20 -14.94 3.17
C SER A 246 8.60 -13.95 2.09
N GLY A 247 8.23 -12.67 2.25
CA GLY A 247 8.48 -11.63 1.26
C GLY A 247 9.95 -11.29 1.09
N SER A 248 10.23 -10.44 0.12
CA SER A 248 11.58 -10.12 -0.34
C SER A 248 12.49 -9.46 0.71
N VAL A 249 11.93 -8.88 1.79
CA VAL A 249 12.70 -8.41 2.96
C VAL A 249 13.50 -9.56 3.60
N GLY A 250 12.96 -10.78 3.61
CA GLY A 250 13.66 -11.96 4.11
C GLY A 250 14.88 -12.32 3.29
N LEU A 251 14.82 -12.13 1.97
CA LEU A 251 15.96 -12.37 1.09
C LEU A 251 17.12 -11.41 1.41
N ASN A 252 16.82 -10.15 1.74
CA ASN A 252 17.84 -9.17 2.14
C ASN A 252 18.54 -9.58 3.45
N ILE A 253 17.79 -10.11 4.42
CA ILE A 253 18.37 -10.63 5.67
C ILE A 253 19.23 -11.87 5.42
N ARG A 254 18.75 -12.81 4.59
CA ARG A 254 19.52 -14.01 4.22
C ARG A 254 20.81 -13.66 3.48
N PHE A 255 20.79 -12.61 2.66
CA PHE A 255 21.99 -12.09 2.02
C PHE A 255 23.01 -11.60 3.06
N ASP A 256 22.56 -10.80 4.04
CA ASP A 256 23.44 -10.34 5.13
C ASP A 256 24.00 -11.50 5.97
N GLU A 257 23.18 -12.51 6.29
CA GLU A 257 23.60 -13.74 6.96
C GLU A 257 24.66 -14.49 6.13
N ALA A 258 24.47 -14.61 4.81
CA ALA A 258 25.41 -15.27 3.91
C ALA A 258 26.74 -14.52 3.82
N VAL A 259 26.72 -13.19 3.74
CA VAL A 259 27.92 -12.36 3.76
C VAL A 259 28.65 -12.51 5.09
N GLN A 260 27.94 -12.48 6.22
CA GLN A 260 28.51 -12.69 7.55
C GLN A 260 29.19 -14.06 7.67
N ALA A 261 28.54 -15.12 7.17
CA ALA A 261 29.08 -16.47 7.17
C ALA A 261 30.36 -16.57 6.32
N LEU A 262 30.41 -15.88 5.18
CA LEU A 262 31.55 -15.88 4.28
C LEU A 262 32.78 -15.15 4.85
N VAL A 263 32.58 -13.97 5.43
CA VAL A 263 33.69 -13.11 5.89
C VAL A 263 34.11 -13.37 7.34
N GLY A 264 33.24 -14.01 8.11
CA GLY A 264 33.42 -14.27 9.54
C GLY A 264 32.97 -13.10 10.44
N PRO A 265 32.63 -13.36 11.72
CA PRO A 265 31.99 -12.36 12.60
C PRO A 265 32.80 -11.09 12.84
N LYS A 266 34.13 -11.21 12.96
CA LYS A 266 35.03 -10.06 13.21
C LYS A 266 35.06 -9.10 12.03
N GLN A 267 35.09 -9.63 10.82
CA GLN A 267 35.09 -8.86 9.58
C GLN A 267 33.70 -8.27 9.32
N TRP A 268 32.63 -9.03 9.62
CA TRP A 268 31.27 -8.53 9.53
C TRP A 268 31.06 -7.24 10.34
N MET A 269 31.49 -7.22 11.61
CA MET A 269 31.43 -6.00 12.44
C MET A 269 32.18 -4.81 11.82
N LYS A 270 33.28 -5.05 11.10
CA LYS A 270 34.03 -3.99 10.40
C LYS A 270 33.36 -3.54 9.11
N LEU A 271 32.62 -4.43 8.44
CA LEU A 271 31.88 -4.15 7.21
C LEU A 271 30.59 -3.38 7.49
N GLN A 272 29.99 -3.57 8.66
CA GLN A 272 28.79 -2.85 9.06
C GLN A 272 29.00 -1.33 8.95
N GLY A 273 28.06 -0.66 8.27
CA GLY A 273 28.10 0.78 8.03
C GLY A 273 29.03 1.24 6.91
N THR A 274 29.87 0.35 6.34
CA THR A 274 30.75 0.71 5.23
C THR A 274 29.99 0.96 3.93
N ARG A 275 30.56 1.78 3.04
CA ARG A 275 30.02 1.99 1.69
C ARG A 275 30.02 0.70 0.88
N ALA A 276 31.03 -0.15 1.04
CA ALA A 276 31.14 -1.41 0.32
C ALA A 276 29.97 -2.35 0.61
N LEU A 277 29.62 -2.55 1.89
CA LEU A 277 28.47 -3.37 2.27
C LEU A 277 27.15 -2.76 1.74
N LYS A 278 26.96 -1.45 1.88
CA LYS A 278 25.77 -0.76 1.33
C LYS A 278 25.64 -0.91 -0.18
N THR A 279 26.76 -0.87 -0.91
CA THR A 279 26.78 -1.10 -2.35
C THR A 279 26.43 -2.54 -2.69
N ALA A 280 26.99 -3.52 -1.98
CA ALA A 280 26.67 -4.94 -2.19
C ALA A 280 25.20 -5.26 -1.91
N GLN A 281 24.64 -4.72 -0.82
CA GLN A 281 23.21 -4.86 -0.50
C GLN A 281 22.33 -4.22 -1.57
N LYS A 282 22.69 -3.02 -2.05
CA LYS A 282 21.97 -2.36 -3.14
C LYS A 282 22.03 -3.19 -4.44
N GLN A 283 23.19 -3.75 -4.76
CA GLN A 283 23.36 -4.58 -5.94
C GLN A 283 22.51 -5.85 -5.86
N PHE A 284 22.52 -6.53 -4.70
CA PHE A 284 21.69 -7.70 -4.47
C PHE A 284 20.19 -7.39 -4.68
N ASP A 285 19.71 -6.28 -4.11
CA ASP A 285 18.30 -5.86 -4.19
C ASP A 285 17.86 -5.44 -5.60
N GLN A 286 18.80 -5.02 -6.48
CA GLN A 286 18.49 -4.49 -7.82
C GLN A 286 18.81 -5.44 -8.98
N GLU A 287 19.80 -6.33 -8.81
CA GLU A 287 20.35 -7.13 -9.92
C GLU A 287 20.19 -8.64 -9.70
N ILE A 288 19.97 -9.10 -8.47
CA ILE A 288 19.94 -10.54 -8.14
C ILE A 288 18.55 -10.99 -7.67
N LYS A 289 17.94 -10.20 -6.78
CA LYS A 289 16.63 -10.49 -6.19
C LYS A 289 15.47 -10.24 -7.14
#